data_AF-A0A2K3LDF3-F1
#
_entry.id   AF-A0A2K3LDF3-F1
#
_cell.length_a   1.000
_cell.length_b   1.000
_cell.length_c   1.000
_cell.angle_alpha   90.00
_cell.angle_beta   90.00
_cell.angle_gamma   90.00
#
_symmetry.space_group_name_H-M   'P 1'
#
loop_
_entity.id
_entity.type
_entity.pdbx_description
1 polymer ?
#
loop_
_entity_poly.entity_id
_entity_poly.type
_entity_poly.pdbx_seq_one_letter_code
_entity_poly.pdbx_strand_id
1 'polypeptide(L)'
;MNSGDLHKVWEIKALKRKPGTEQAHKMLEKIAKQVQPIMHKHKWRVKVLSEFYPNNPALLGCNVGAGIEVKLRLRRPNRDSDFIPLDQVLDTMLHELCHNAHGPHNANFYKLWDELRKVRFLS
;
A
#
# COMPACT_ATOMS: atom_id res chain seq x y z
N MET A 1 15.93 25.78 -3.69
CA MET A 1 15.45 24.71 -2.80
C MET A 1 14.98 23.58 -3.70
N ASN A 2 15.61 22.41 -3.64
CA ASN A 2 15.20 21.27 -4.47
C ASN A 2 13.79 20.88 -4.01
N SER A 3 12.77 21.17 -4.82
CA SER A 3 11.39 20.76 -4.59
C SER A 3 11.33 19.24 -4.77
N GLY A 4 11.89 18.52 -3.79
CA GLY A 4 11.98 17.08 -3.78
C GLY A 4 10.59 16.50 -3.94
N ASP A 5 10.49 15.53 -4.83
CA ASP A 5 9.26 14.83 -5.19
C ASP A 5 8.29 14.66 -3.99
N LEU A 6 7.16 15.39 -4.06
CA LEU A 6 6.15 15.43 -3.01
C LEU A 6 5.16 14.26 -3.10
N HIS A 7 5.12 13.56 -4.24
CA HIS A 7 4.08 12.60 -4.60
C HIS A 7 4.56 11.16 -4.42
N LYS A 8 4.97 10.85 -3.20
CA LYS A 8 5.60 9.59 -2.83
C LYS A 8 5.14 9.07 -1.47
N VAL A 9 5.60 7.86 -1.16
CA VAL A 9 5.63 7.35 0.21
C VAL A 9 6.82 8.00 0.93
N TRP A 10 6.58 8.58 2.11
CA TRP A 10 7.62 9.30 2.86
C TRP A 10 8.35 8.43 3.89
N GLU A 11 7.61 7.60 4.61
CA GLU A 11 8.15 6.73 5.66
C GLU A 11 7.63 5.30 5.47
N ILE A 12 8.47 4.31 5.73
CA ILE A 12 8.13 2.89 5.67
C ILE A 12 8.36 2.26 7.06
N LYS A 13 7.39 1.47 7.54
CA LYS A 13 7.47 0.82 8.86
C LYS A 13 7.07 -0.65 8.79
N ALA A 14 8.01 -1.56 9.02
CA ALA A 14 7.72 -2.97 9.25
C ALA A 14 7.51 -3.27 10.75
N LEU A 15 6.84 -4.38 11.08
CA LEU A 15 6.66 -4.83 12.47
C LEU A 15 7.98 -5.33 13.05
N LYS A 16 8.54 -4.59 14.01
CA LYS A 16 9.88 -4.85 14.59
C LYS A 16 10.03 -6.22 15.27
N ARG A 17 8.95 -6.78 15.83
CA ARG A 17 8.98 -8.01 16.66
C ARG A 17 8.51 -9.27 15.93
N LYS A 18 8.30 -9.21 14.61
CA LYS A 18 7.91 -10.37 13.80
C LYS A 18 9.15 -10.99 13.11
N PRO A 19 9.17 -12.30 12.83
CA PRO A 19 10.27 -12.91 12.09
C PRO A 19 10.42 -12.28 10.69
N GLY A 20 11.63 -12.16 10.16
CA GLY A 20 11.83 -11.63 8.80
C GLY A 20 11.44 -10.16 8.63
N THR A 21 11.61 -9.31 9.65
CA THR A 21 11.36 -7.85 9.58
C THR A 21 12.04 -7.18 8.38
N GLU A 22 13.27 -7.59 8.05
CA GLU A 22 14.00 -7.04 6.90
C GLU A 22 13.31 -7.38 5.56
N GLN A 23 12.80 -8.61 5.42
CA GLN A 23 12.02 -9.03 4.25
C GLN A 23 10.72 -8.24 4.13
N ALA A 24 10.03 -8.00 5.25
CA ALA A 24 8.84 -7.16 5.30
C ALA A 24 9.14 -5.73 4.86
N HIS A 25 10.23 -5.14 5.36
CA HIS A 25 10.65 -3.79 4.97
C HIS A 25 10.95 -3.71 3.46
N LYS A 26 11.75 -4.64 2.94
CA LYS A 26 12.07 -4.75 1.51
C LYS A 26 10.82 -4.92 0.64
N MET A 27 9.81 -5.64 1.13
CA MET A 27 8.53 -5.78 0.43
C MET A 27 7.78 -4.45 0.34
N LEU A 28 7.71 -3.69 1.44
CA LEU A 28 7.08 -2.36 1.45
C LEU A 28 7.83 -1.36 0.55
N GLU A 29 9.16 -1.40 0.52
CA GLU A 29 9.97 -0.58 -0.40
C GLU A 29 9.64 -0.88 -1.87
N LYS A 30 9.54 -2.17 -2.22
CA LYS A 30 9.15 -2.59 -3.58
C LYS A 30 7.75 -2.10 -3.94
N ILE A 31 6.79 -2.20 -3.02
CA ILE A 31 5.43 -1.70 -3.23
C ILE A 31 5.44 -0.19 -3.43
N ALA A 32 6.12 0.56 -2.55
CA ALA A 32 6.24 2.02 -2.64
C ALA A 32 6.83 2.46 -3.98
N LYS A 33 7.88 1.78 -4.46
CA LYS A 33 8.48 2.04 -5.77
C LYS A 33 7.51 1.79 -6.92
N GLN A 34 6.77 0.68 -6.89
CA GLN A 34 5.82 0.32 -7.96
C GLN A 34 4.65 1.29 -8.06
N VAL A 35 4.17 1.85 -6.95
CA VAL A 35 3.05 2.79 -6.97
C VAL A 35 3.45 4.25 -7.19
N GLN A 36 4.75 4.57 -7.13
CA GLN A 36 5.23 5.95 -7.28
C GLN A 36 4.75 6.63 -8.59
N PRO A 37 4.80 6.00 -9.79
CA PRO A 37 4.27 6.61 -11.01
C PRO A 37 2.76 6.95 -10.92
N ILE A 38 1.98 6.10 -10.25
CA ILE A 38 0.55 6.33 -10.00
C ILE A 38 0.38 7.54 -9.07
N MET A 39 1.14 7.57 -7.97
CA MET A 39 1.09 8.67 -7.01
C MET A 39 1.43 10.01 -7.65
N HIS A 40 2.45 10.06 -8.53
CA HIS A 40 2.76 11.25 -9.33
C HIS A 40 1.59 11.69 -10.21
N LYS A 41 1.03 10.77 -11.00
CA LYS A 41 -0.07 11.07 -11.93
C LYS A 41 -1.29 11.65 -11.20
N HIS A 42 -1.61 11.11 -10.03
CA HIS A 42 -2.75 11.52 -9.22
C HIS A 42 -2.42 12.61 -8.19
N LYS A 43 -1.16 13.09 -8.14
CA LYS A 43 -0.66 14.04 -7.13
C LYS A 43 -0.90 13.58 -5.68
N TRP A 44 -0.90 12.28 -5.45
CA TRP A 44 -1.11 11.69 -4.14
C TRP A 44 0.19 11.58 -3.34
N ARG A 45 0.05 11.54 -2.02
CA ARG A 45 1.14 11.28 -1.08
C ARG A 45 0.68 10.29 -0.03
N VAL A 46 1.63 9.52 0.50
CA VAL A 46 1.40 8.67 1.67
C VAL A 46 2.47 9.02 2.69
N LYS A 47 2.09 9.55 3.86
CA LYS A 47 3.10 9.93 4.86
C LYS A 47 3.77 8.70 5.45
N VAL A 48 3.00 7.67 5.78
CA VAL A 48 3.51 6.42 6.32
C VAL A 48 2.89 5.23 5.59
N LEU A 49 3.73 4.34 5.07
CA LEU A 49 3.34 3.01 4.61
C LEU A 49 3.82 2.00 5.66
N SER A 50 2.89 1.32 6.33
CA SER A 50 3.23 0.42 7.43
C SER A 50 2.70 -0.98 7.25
N GLU A 51 3.43 -1.95 7.82
CA GLU A 51 2.92 -3.29 8.04
C GLU A 51 1.99 -3.29 9.26
N PHE A 52 0.87 -4.01 9.15
CA PHE A 52 0.06 -4.38 10.30
C PHE A 52 -0.30 -5.88 10.30
N TYR A 53 -0.79 -6.36 11.44
CA TYR A 53 -1.21 -7.75 11.59
C TYR A 53 -2.44 -7.84 12.51
N PRO A 54 -3.62 -7.41 12.03
CA PRO A 54 -4.82 -7.38 12.85
C PRO A 54 -5.34 -8.79 13.17
N ASN A 55 -6.14 -8.93 14.23
CA ASN A 55 -6.78 -10.21 14.59
C ASN A 55 -7.80 -10.64 13.54
N ASN A 56 -8.50 -9.70 12.89
CA ASN A 56 -9.42 -10.01 11.82
C ASN A 56 -8.65 -10.50 10.57
N PRO A 57 -8.80 -11.76 10.15
CA PRO A 57 -8.07 -12.32 9.01
C PRO A 57 -8.47 -11.68 7.67
N ALA A 58 -9.69 -11.14 7.56
CA ALA A 58 -10.19 -10.51 6.33
C ALA A 58 -9.63 -9.10 6.10
N LEU A 59 -9.03 -8.47 7.12
CA LEU A 59 -8.49 -7.13 6.99
C LEU A 59 -7.07 -7.20 6.38
N LEU A 60 -6.98 -6.85 5.09
CA LEU A 60 -5.75 -6.89 4.30
C LEU A 60 -5.06 -5.52 4.18
N GLY A 61 -5.84 -4.44 4.20
CA GLY A 61 -5.36 -3.07 4.06
C GLY A 61 -6.21 -2.08 4.86
N CYS A 62 -5.67 -0.89 5.11
CA CYS A 62 -6.44 0.23 5.67
C CYS A 62 -5.75 1.56 5.35
N ASN A 63 -6.48 2.47 4.72
CA ASN A 63 -6.09 3.86 4.52
C ASN A 63 -6.70 4.77 5.59
N VAL A 64 -5.85 5.39 6.41
CA VAL A 64 -6.24 6.36 7.43
C VAL A 64 -6.00 7.77 6.89
N GLY A 65 -7.07 8.58 6.91
CA GLY A 65 -7.00 10.02 6.62
C GLY A 65 -6.50 10.35 5.22
N ALA A 66 -6.92 9.58 4.21
CA ALA A 66 -6.59 9.79 2.80
C ALA A 66 -5.07 9.95 2.56
N GLY A 67 -4.30 8.96 3.02
CA GLY A 67 -2.85 8.90 2.82
C GLY A 67 -2.03 9.47 3.99
N ILE A 68 -2.63 9.70 5.16
CA ILE A 68 -1.83 9.93 6.38
C ILE A 68 -1.07 8.64 6.73
N GLU A 69 -1.77 7.50 6.73
CA GLU A 69 -1.13 6.20 6.89
C GLU A 69 -1.86 5.15 6.07
N VAL A 70 -1.11 4.38 5.27
CA VAL A 70 -1.62 3.18 4.62
C VAL A 70 -0.99 1.98 5.30
N LYS A 71 -1.85 1.08 5.81
CA LYS A 71 -1.45 -0.14 6.51
C LYS A 71 -1.69 -1.33 5.59
N LEU A 72 -0.71 -2.21 5.47
CA LEU A 72 -0.80 -3.41 4.65
C LEU A 72 -0.48 -4.66 5.48
N ARG A 73 -1.28 -5.71 5.31
CA ARG A 73 -0.99 -7.02 5.85
C ARG A 73 -0.01 -7.69 4.90
N LEU A 74 1.17 -8.04 5.41
CA LEU A 74 2.20 -8.73 4.62
C LEU A 74 2.23 -10.23 4.86
N ARG A 75 1.57 -10.71 5.94
CA ARG A 75 1.68 -12.08 6.43
C ARG A 75 0.31 -12.74 6.50
N ARG A 76 0.25 -14.03 6.17
CA ARG A 76 -0.98 -14.81 6.29
C ARG A 76 -1.42 -14.88 7.75
N PRO A 77 -2.73 -14.83 8.05
CA PRO A 77 -3.23 -14.98 9.41
C PRO A 77 -2.72 -16.26 10.07
N ASN A 78 -2.36 -16.18 11.35
CA ASN A 78 -1.81 -17.26 12.17
C ASN A 78 -0.51 -17.90 11.63
N ARG A 79 0.18 -17.26 10.69
CA ARG A 79 1.43 -17.77 10.08
C ARG A 79 2.43 -16.64 9.92
N ASP A 80 3.10 -16.29 11.03
CA ASP A 80 3.98 -15.12 11.08
C ASP A 80 5.14 -15.16 10.06
N SER A 81 5.63 -16.32 9.67
CA SER A 81 6.72 -16.45 8.68
C SER A 81 6.24 -16.60 7.23
N ASP A 82 4.92 -16.69 7.00
CA ASP A 82 4.33 -16.94 5.67
C ASP A 82 3.84 -15.61 5.08
N PHE A 83 4.60 -15.10 4.12
CA PHE A 83 4.30 -13.84 3.44
C PHE A 83 3.24 -14.02 2.35
N ILE A 84 2.33 -13.05 2.27
CA ILE A 84 1.39 -12.92 1.16
C ILE A 84 2.20 -12.58 -0.11
N PRO A 85 1.87 -13.16 -1.28
CA PRO A 85 2.55 -12.83 -2.53
C PRO A 85 2.53 -11.32 -2.82
N LEU A 86 3.67 -10.78 -3.26
CA LEU A 86 3.87 -9.34 -3.50
C LEU A 86 2.74 -8.73 -4.33
N ASP A 87 2.30 -9.43 -5.38
CA ASP A 87 1.25 -8.99 -6.29
C ASP A 87 -0.11 -8.80 -5.63
N GLN A 88 -0.45 -9.61 -4.63
CA GLN A 88 -1.69 -9.47 -3.87
C GLN A 88 -1.62 -8.30 -2.88
N VAL A 89 -0.45 -8.10 -2.27
CA VAL A 89 -0.20 -6.96 -1.38
C VAL A 89 -0.20 -5.66 -2.18
N LEU A 90 0.40 -5.66 -3.38
CA LEU A 90 0.37 -4.52 -4.30
C LEU A 90 -1.07 -4.20 -4.73
N ASP A 91 -1.87 -5.20 -5.05
CA ASP A 91 -3.28 -5.00 -5.39
C ASP A 91 -4.07 -4.35 -4.25
N THR A 92 -3.77 -4.78 -3.01
CA THR A 92 -4.30 -4.15 -1.79
C THR A 92 -3.80 -2.71 -1.66
N MET A 93 -2.53 -2.42 -1.93
CA MET A 93 -2.03 -1.04 -1.94
C MET A 93 -2.77 -0.16 -2.95
N LEU A 94 -3.06 -0.67 -4.16
CA LEU A 94 -3.84 0.05 -5.16
C LEU A 94 -5.27 0.34 -4.69
N HIS A 95 -5.89 -0.62 -4.00
CA HIS A 95 -7.18 -0.44 -3.35
C HIS A 95 -7.12 0.71 -2.34
N GLU A 96 -6.14 0.67 -1.44
CA GLU A 96 -5.99 1.69 -0.41
C GLU A 96 -5.69 3.07 -1.00
N LEU A 97 -4.94 3.17 -2.10
CA LEU A 97 -4.73 4.45 -2.78
C LEU A 97 -6.03 5.04 -3.36
N CYS A 98 -6.99 4.21 -3.78
CA CYS A 98 -8.29 4.70 -4.24
C CYS A 98 -9.03 5.47 -3.12
N HIS A 99 -8.81 5.09 -1.86
CA HIS A 99 -9.36 5.79 -0.70
C HIS A 99 -8.80 7.21 -0.48
N ASN A 100 -7.75 7.62 -1.22
CA ASN A 100 -7.35 9.03 -1.26
C ASN A 100 -8.35 9.92 -2.00
N ALA A 101 -9.19 9.36 -2.88
CA ALA A 101 -10.19 10.08 -3.65
C ALA A 101 -11.64 9.66 -3.34
N HIS A 102 -11.85 8.40 -2.99
CA HIS A 102 -13.18 7.82 -2.80
C HIS A 102 -13.27 7.01 -1.50
N GLY A 103 -14.03 7.50 -0.52
CA GLY A 103 -14.26 6.77 0.73
C GLY A 103 -15.10 5.50 0.53
N PRO A 104 -16.33 5.59 0.00
CA PRO A 104 -17.20 4.43 -0.20
C PRO A 104 -16.79 3.55 -1.38
N HIS A 105 -16.99 2.23 -1.27
CA HIS A 105 -16.82 1.26 -2.37
C HIS A 105 -17.99 1.32 -3.37
N ASN A 106 -18.09 2.44 -4.09
CA ASN A 106 -19.09 2.66 -5.14
C ASN A 106 -18.50 2.47 -6.55
N ALA A 107 -19.30 2.69 -7.59
CA ALA A 107 -18.87 2.53 -8.98
C ALA A 107 -17.63 3.37 -9.35
N ASN A 108 -17.48 4.58 -8.80
CA ASN A 108 -16.32 5.42 -9.05
C ASN A 108 -15.05 4.84 -8.41
N PHE A 109 -15.18 4.29 -7.19
CA PHE A 109 -14.08 3.58 -6.54
C PHE A 109 -13.58 2.41 -7.40
N TYR A 110 -14.50 1.52 -7.84
CA TYR A 110 -14.10 0.35 -8.62
C TYR A 110 -13.52 0.72 -9.98
N LYS A 111 -14.10 1.74 -10.65
CA LYS A 111 -13.55 2.26 -11.90
C LYS A 111 -12.12 2.77 -11.72
N LEU A 112 -11.85 3.55 -10.67
CA LEU A 112 -10.51 4.03 -10.37
C LEU A 112 -9.56 2.88 -10.09
N TRP A 113 -9.97 1.90 -9.28
CA TRP A 113 -9.14 0.75 -8.95
C TRP A 113 -8.74 -0.07 -10.19
N ASP A 114 -9.67 -0.28 -11.12
CA ASP A 114 -9.41 -0.93 -12.40
C ASP A 114 -8.47 -0.12 -13.29
N GLU A 115 -8.60 1.21 -13.30
CA GLU A 115 -7.66 2.10 -14.00
C GLU A 115 -6.25 2.01 -13.42
N LEU A 116 -6.12 1.99 -12.09
CA LEU A 116 -4.81 1.86 -11.42
C LEU A 116 -4.13 0.52 -11.75
N ARG A 117 -4.90 -0.58 -11.79
CA ARG A 117 -4.38 -1.91 -12.15
C ARG A 117 -3.82 -1.99 -13.57
N LYS A 118 -4.35 -1.21 -14.51
CA LYS A 118 -3.85 -1.21 -15.90
C LYS A 118 -2.43 -0.64 -15.99
N VAL A 119 -2.05 0.28 -15.09
CA VAL A 119 -0.70 0.83 -15.04
C VAL A 119 0.34 -0.23 -14.68
N ARG A 120 -0.06 -1.29 -13.95
CA ARG A 120 0.81 -2.42 -13.55
C ARG A 120 1.35 -3.21 -14.75
N PHE A 121 0.71 -3.14 -15.91
CA PHE A 121 1.09 -3.92 -17.11
C PHE A 121 1.90 -3.12 -18.13
N LEU A 122 2.32 -1.90 -17.81
CA LEU A 122 3.05 -1.01 -18.72
C LEU A 122 4.52 -0.80 -18.33
N SER A 123 5.06 -1.61 -17.41
CA SER A 123 6.45 -1.53 -16.92
C SER A 123 7.22 -2.81 -17.19
#